data_AF-A0A8T1RXS7-F1
#
_entry.id   AF-A0A8T1RXS7-F1
#
_cell.length_a   1.000
_cell.length_b   1.000
_cell.length_c   1.000
_cell.angle_alpha   90.00
_cell.angle_beta   90.00
_cell.angle_gamma   90.00
#
_symmetry.space_group_name_H-M   'P 1'
#
loop_
_entity.id
_entity.type
_entity.pdbx_description
1 polymer ?
#
loop_
_entity_poly.entity_id
_entity_poly.type
_entity_poly.pdbx_seq_one_letter_code
_entity_poly.pdbx_strand_id
1 'polypeptide(L)'
;AASSAAPSNLPGHRSQKSTHLQPPRMGPLRLLIYLCTVLAPSRGFSVDVEGPITFQEAARGFGQSVVEFGSASAGGVLVGAPLQMGDVNETGKVYKCDPGSRRCQEIPIQRPPDAVNMSLGLSLAAQGSNLLVCGPTVHQACGENMYVKGYCFLLDQSLRQLRRIPDTLAECPRSATDIALLIDGSGSIDREDFAKMKTFLSEIMKRFHNTDTQFALMQYSHKFR
;
A
#
# COMPACT_ATOMS: atom_id res chain seq x y z
N ALA A 1 -1.34 -11.39 -75.73
CA ALA A 1 -1.60 -12.82 -75.55
C ALA A 1 -2.73 -12.94 -74.53
N ALA A 2 -3.99 -12.97 -74.96
CA ALA A 2 -4.80 -14.18 -75.27
C ALA A 2 -4.99 -15.06 -74.01
N SER A 3 -6.17 -15.50 -73.57
CA SER A 3 -7.58 -15.37 -74.01
C SER A 3 -8.48 -15.96 -72.89
N SER A 4 -9.75 -15.51 -72.81
CA SER A 4 -11.05 -16.15 -72.43
C SER A 4 -11.10 -17.54 -71.72
N ALA A 5 -12.12 -17.98 -70.96
CA ALA A 5 -13.56 -17.68 -70.84
C ALA A 5 -14.15 -18.32 -69.54
N ALA A 6 -15.34 -17.84 -69.14
CA ALA A 6 -16.28 -18.47 -68.19
C ALA A 6 -17.03 -19.69 -68.85
N PRO A 7 -17.98 -20.46 -68.23
CA PRO A 7 -19.03 -20.03 -67.30
C PRO A 7 -19.46 -21.00 -66.15
N SER A 8 -20.41 -20.47 -65.38
CA SER A 8 -21.24 -20.97 -64.27
C SER A 8 -22.06 -22.24 -64.48
N ASN A 9 -22.33 -22.99 -63.39
CA ASN A 9 -23.62 -23.64 -63.09
C ASN A 9 -23.72 -24.14 -61.62
N LEU A 10 -24.81 -23.78 -60.93
CA LEU A 10 -25.27 -24.37 -59.66
C LEU A 10 -25.86 -25.78 -59.89
N PRO A 11 -25.89 -26.66 -58.87
CA PRO A 11 -27.21 -27.01 -58.32
C PRO A 11 -27.26 -27.37 -56.81
N GLY A 12 -28.42 -27.12 -56.19
CA GLY A 12 -29.16 -28.14 -55.45
C GLY A 12 -28.86 -28.37 -53.95
N HIS A 13 -29.61 -27.68 -53.09
CA HIS A 13 -29.84 -28.07 -51.69
C HIS A 13 -30.47 -29.47 -51.60
N ARG A 14 -29.84 -30.41 -50.88
CA ARG A 14 -30.46 -31.68 -50.47
C ARG A 14 -30.48 -31.79 -48.94
N SER A 15 -31.69 -31.82 -48.39
CA SER A 15 -32.00 -31.97 -46.97
C SER A 15 -31.64 -33.37 -46.47
N GLN A 16 -30.85 -33.49 -45.39
CA GLN A 16 -30.48 -34.76 -44.75
C GLN A 16 -31.28 -34.92 -43.46
N LYS A 17 -32.09 -35.99 -43.37
CA LYS A 17 -32.96 -36.32 -42.25
C LYS A 17 -32.16 -36.70 -40.99
N SER A 18 -32.53 -36.11 -39.85
CA SER A 18 -32.09 -36.48 -38.51
C SER A 18 -32.64 -37.86 -38.11
N THR A 19 -31.77 -38.78 -37.70
CA THR A 19 -32.14 -40.05 -37.06
C THR A 19 -31.82 -39.95 -35.58
N HIS A 20 -32.85 -40.10 -34.75
CA HIS A 20 -32.79 -39.97 -33.30
C HIS A 20 -32.27 -41.28 -32.68
N LEU A 21 -31.02 -41.32 -32.25
CA LEU A 21 -30.42 -42.46 -31.55
C LEU A 21 -30.55 -42.25 -30.03
N GLN A 22 -31.30 -43.11 -29.32
CA GLN A 22 -31.40 -43.07 -27.86
C GLN A 22 -30.09 -43.55 -27.20
N PRO A 23 -29.62 -42.90 -26.10
CA PRO A 23 -28.40 -43.31 -25.42
C PRO A 23 -28.62 -44.60 -24.60
N PRO A 24 -27.60 -45.48 -24.49
CA PRO A 24 -27.70 -46.71 -23.71
C PRO A 24 -27.79 -46.43 -22.20
N ARG A 25 -28.57 -47.24 -21.48
CA ARG A 25 -28.67 -47.18 -20.01
C ARG A 25 -27.37 -47.66 -19.35
N MET A 26 -26.67 -46.77 -18.66
CA MET A 26 -25.47 -47.08 -17.87
C MET A 26 -25.85 -47.71 -16.52
N GLY A 27 -25.29 -48.87 -16.18
CA GLY A 27 -25.49 -49.53 -14.87
C GLY A 27 -24.73 -48.84 -13.71
N PRO A 28 -25.16 -49.02 -12.45
CA PRO A 28 -24.67 -48.27 -11.29
C PRO A 28 -23.16 -48.47 -11.02
N LEU A 29 -22.61 -49.64 -11.36
CA LEU A 29 -21.18 -49.93 -11.23
C LEU A 29 -20.31 -49.13 -12.22
N ARG A 30 -20.81 -48.88 -13.43
CA ARG A 30 -20.12 -48.04 -14.43
C ARG A 30 -20.20 -46.56 -14.06
N LEU A 31 -21.29 -46.14 -13.41
CA LEU A 31 -21.43 -44.78 -12.88
C LEU A 31 -20.43 -44.50 -11.75
N LEU A 32 -20.20 -45.47 -10.87
CA LEU A 32 -19.25 -45.35 -9.76
C LEU A 32 -17.79 -45.24 -10.23
N ILE A 33 -17.40 -46.06 -11.21
CA ILE A 33 -16.07 -46.02 -11.82
C ILE A 33 -15.85 -44.68 -12.53
N TYR A 34 -16.87 -44.16 -13.23
CA TYR A 34 -16.80 -42.84 -13.88
C TYR A 34 -16.67 -41.71 -12.84
N LEU A 35 -17.39 -41.79 -11.71
CA LEU A 35 -17.29 -40.82 -10.62
C LEU A 35 -15.88 -40.78 -9.99
N CYS A 36 -15.23 -41.94 -9.80
CA CYS A 36 -13.87 -42.02 -9.28
C CYS A 36 -12.81 -41.44 -10.24
N THR A 37 -13.02 -41.54 -11.56
CA THR A 37 -12.12 -40.91 -12.55
C THR A 37 -12.34 -39.41 -12.73
N VAL A 38 -13.50 -38.87 -12.33
CA VAL A 38 -13.84 -37.45 -12.43
C VAL A 38 -13.32 -36.64 -11.23
N LEU A 39 -12.97 -37.32 -10.12
CA LEU A 39 -12.23 -36.72 -9.01
C LEU A 39 -10.71 -36.75 -9.30
N ALA A 40 -10.29 -36.18 -10.43
CA ALA A 40 -8.91 -35.75 -10.57
C ALA A 40 -8.68 -34.65 -9.52
N PRO A 41 -7.64 -34.73 -8.66
CA PRO A 41 -7.34 -33.65 -7.75
C PRO A 41 -7.08 -32.42 -8.59
N SER A 42 -7.97 -31.43 -8.51
CA SER A 42 -7.77 -30.11 -9.08
C SER A 42 -6.61 -29.47 -8.31
N ARG A 43 -5.37 -29.78 -8.73
CA ARG A 43 -4.23 -28.93 -8.42
C ARG A 43 -4.65 -27.54 -8.89
N GLY A 44 -4.58 -26.50 -8.06
CA GLY A 44 -4.71 -25.14 -8.57
C GLY A 44 -3.63 -24.94 -9.63
N PHE A 45 -3.97 -25.08 -10.90
CA PHE A 45 -3.05 -25.57 -11.94
C PHE A 45 -2.47 -24.46 -12.82
N SER A 46 -2.78 -23.19 -12.55
CA SER A 46 -2.35 -22.06 -13.39
C SER A 46 -1.08 -21.37 -12.88
N VAL A 47 -0.52 -21.82 -11.76
CA VAL A 47 0.77 -21.35 -11.23
C VAL A 47 1.79 -22.48 -11.44
N ASP A 48 2.81 -22.22 -12.23
CA ASP A 48 3.92 -23.14 -12.41
C ASP A 48 4.71 -23.29 -11.11
N VAL A 49 4.82 -24.52 -10.62
CA VAL A 49 5.55 -24.88 -9.41
C VAL A 49 6.83 -25.67 -9.72
N GLU A 50 7.04 -26.08 -10.97
CA GLU A 50 8.20 -26.88 -11.38
C GLU A 50 9.40 -26.00 -11.75
N GLY A 51 9.16 -24.80 -12.27
CA GLY A 51 10.20 -23.83 -12.67
C GLY A 51 10.25 -22.53 -11.85
N PRO A 52 10.23 -22.53 -10.51
CA PRO A 52 10.18 -21.30 -9.74
C PRO A 52 11.49 -20.49 -9.85
N ILE A 53 11.37 -19.17 -9.94
CA ILE A 53 12.50 -18.25 -9.74
C ILE A 53 12.62 -17.99 -8.24
N THR A 54 13.79 -18.30 -7.68
CA THR A 54 14.09 -18.09 -6.25
C THR A 54 15.11 -16.98 -6.08
N PHE A 55 14.80 -16.02 -5.23
CA PHE A 55 15.73 -15.00 -4.77
C PHE A 55 16.13 -15.30 -3.33
N GLN A 56 17.42 -15.25 -3.04
CA GLN A 56 17.95 -15.52 -1.72
C GLN A 56 19.06 -14.52 -1.39
N GLU A 57 18.92 -13.87 -0.24
CA GLU A 57 19.91 -12.94 0.29
C GLU A 57 20.18 -13.26 1.76
N ALA A 58 21.42 -13.07 2.21
CA ALA A 58 21.82 -13.24 3.61
C ALA A 58 21.41 -12.02 4.47
N ALA A 59 20.17 -11.58 4.30
CA ALA A 59 19.60 -10.39 4.91
C ALA A 59 18.45 -10.77 5.85
N ARG A 60 18.50 -10.30 7.11
CA ARG A 60 17.46 -10.63 8.10
C ARG A 60 16.12 -10.02 7.69
N GLY A 61 15.08 -10.85 7.68
CA GLY A 61 13.74 -10.44 7.26
C GLY A 61 13.59 -10.25 5.75
N PHE A 62 14.58 -10.62 4.93
CA PHE A 62 14.44 -10.57 3.47
C PHE A 62 13.23 -11.38 3.00
N GLY A 63 12.38 -10.75 2.18
CA GLY A 63 11.14 -11.37 1.71
C GLY A 63 9.93 -11.11 2.60
N GLN A 64 10.08 -10.39 3.72
CA GLN A 64 8.96 -10.09 4.63
C GLN A 64 7.91 -9.16 4.01
N SER A 65 8.32 -8.34 3.04
CA SER A 65 7.42 -7.58 2.17
C SER A 65 7.91 -7.67 0.74
N VAL A 66 6.98 -7.77 -0.21
CA VAL A 66 7.28 -7.86 -1.65
C VAL A 66 6.27 -7.06 -2.45
N VAL A 67 6.73 -6.41 -3.52
CA VAL A 67 5.84 -5.81 -4.51
C VAL A 67 6.45 -5.88 -5.90
N GLU A 68 5.64 -6.22 -6.89
CA GLU A 68 6.03 -6.20 -8.30
C GLU A 68 5.85 -4.79 -8.88
N PHE A 69 6.76 -4.39 -9.78
CA PHE A 69 6.66 -3.11 -10.46
C PHE A 69 7.23 -3.15 -11.87
N GLY A 70 6.83 -2.15 -12.67
CA GLY A 70 7.28 -1.99 -14.04
C GLY A 70 6.65 -3.01 -15.00
N SER A 71 7.24 -3.13 -16.19
CA SER A 71 6.83 -4.07 -17.24
C SER A 71 7.77 -5.27 -17.34
N ALA A 72 7.46 -6.24 -18.18
CA ALA A 72 8.31 -7.42 -18.40
C ALA A 72 9.76 -7.08 -18.85
N SER A 73 10.00 -5.91 -19.46
CA SER A 73 11.32 -5.50 -19.98
C SER A 73 12.08 -4.50 -19.09
N ALA A 74 11.42 -3.86 -18.12
CA ALA A 74 12.02 -2.81 -17.30
C ALA A 74 11.63 -2.89 -15.80
N GLY A 75 10.84 -3.89 -15.44
CA GLY A 75 10.31 -4.11 -14.10
C GLY A 75 11.19 -5.00 -13.23
N GLY A 76 10.64 -5.40 -12.09
CA GLY A 76 11.28 -6.29 -11.15
C GLY A 76 10.44 -6.51 -9.90
N VAL A 77 11.03 -7.20 -8.93
CA VAL A 77 10.42 -7.42 -7.62
C VAL A 77 11.17 -6.58 -6.60
N LEU A 78 10.46 -5.71 -5.91
CA LEU A 78 10.99 -4.96 -4.78
C LEU A 78 10.78 -5.81 -3.52
N VAL A 79 11.85 -6.05 -2.75
CA VAL A 79 11.84 -6.94 -1.60
C VAL A 79 12.37 -6.22 -0.36
N GLY A 80 11.59 -6.22 0.71
CA GLY A 80 11.99 -5.65 2.00
C GLY A 80 12.74 -6.65 2.87
N ALA A 81 13.71 -6.13 3.63
CA ALA A 81 14.45 -6.84 4.67
C ALA A 81 14.47 -5.99 5.97
N PRO A 82 13.31 -5.81 6.63
CA PRO A 82 13.16 -4.82 7.71
C PRO A 82 13.99 -5.09 8.96
N LEU A 83 14.48 -6.32 9.16
CA LEU A 83 15.27 -6.72 10.33
C LEU A 83 16.79 -6.69 10.07
N GLN A 84 17.21 -6.36 8.86
CA GLN A 84 18.62 -6.25 8.52
C GLN A 84 19.21 -5.02 9.21
N MET A 85 20.32 -5.21 9.92
CA MET A 85 21.07 -4.11 10.51
C MET A 85 21.98 -3.48 9.46
N GLY A 86 22.02 -2.15 9.41
CA GLY A 86 22.96 -1.39 8.60
C GLY A 86 24.04 -0.75 9.48
N ASP A 87 24.26 0.55 9.28
CA ASP A 87 25.16 1.33 10.14
C ASP A 87 24.57 1.54 11.55
N VAL A 88 25.22 2.38 12.35
CA VAL A 88 24.74 2.75 13.68
C VAL A 88 23.32 3.34 13.57
N ASN A 89 22.41 2.85 14.40
CA ASN A 89 21.00 3.30 14.46
C ASN A 89 20.21 3.08 13.16
N GLU A 90 20.63 2.10 12.34
CA GLU A 90 19.95 1.71 11.11
C GLU A 90 19.44 0.28 11.15
N THR A 91 18.14 0.15 10.91
CA THR A 91 17.49 -1.13 10.61
C THR A 91 16.61 -1.03 9.38
N GLY A 92 16.62 -2.12 8.61
CA GLY A 92 15.83 -2.33 7.43
C GLY A 92 16.52 -1.90 6.15
N LYS A 93 16.43 -2.76 5.13
CA LYS A 93 16.94 -2.53 3.78
C LYS A 93 15.89 -2.93 2.75
N VAL A 94 16.06 -2.47 1.52
CA VAL A 94 15.19 -2.85 0.39
C VAL A 94 16.05 -3.20 -0.82
N TYR A 95 15.60 -4.21 -1.55
CA TYR A 95 16.32 -4.80 -2.68
C TYR A 95 15.46 -4.77 -3.93
N LYS A 96 16.08 -4.51 -5.09
CA LYS A 96 15.49 -4.82 -6.40
C LYS A 96 16.00 -6.18 -6.84
N CYS A 97 15.08 -7.11 -7.05
CA CYS A 97 15.35 -8.43 -7.59
C CYS A 97 14.89 -8.50 -9.05
N ASP A 98 15.81 -8.90 -9.92
CA ASP A 98 15.59 -9.00 -11.36
C ASP A 98 15.35 -10.46 -11.78
N PRO A 99 14.15 -10.81 -12.31
CA PRO A 99 13.82 -12.18 -12.67
C PRO A 99 14.73 -12.81 -13.75
N GLY A 100 15.23 -12.01 -14.69
CA GLY A 100 16.07 -12.50 -15.78
C GLY A 100 17.47 -12.91 -15.32
N SER A 101 18.10 -12.07 -14.51
CA SER A 101 19.43 -12.31 -13.95
C SER A 101 19.41 -13.12 -12.65
N ARG A 102 18.24 -13.27 -12.02
CA ARG A 102 18.04 -13.93 -10.71
C ARG A 102 18.89 -13.33 -9.60
N ARG A 103 19.19 -12.03 -9.68
CA ARG A 103 20.01 -11.30 -8.71
C ARG A 103 19.20 -10.22 -8.04
N CYS A 104 19.52 -9.97 -6.77
CA CYS A 104 19.01 -8.84 -6.03
C CYS A 104 20.12 -7.81 -5.80
N GLN A 105 19.75 -6.53 -5.79
CA GLN A 105 20.66 -5.42 -5.51
C GLN A 105 20.02 -4.50 -4.48
N GLU A 106 20.76 -4.14 -3.44
CA GLU A 106 20.30 -3.18 -2.43
C GLU A 106 20.04 -1.81 -3.09
N ILE A 107 18.93 -1.19 -2.71
CA ILE A 107 18.56 0.14 -3.18
C ILE A 107 18.98 1.16 -2.12
N PRO A 108 19.85 2.13 -2.47
CA PRO A 108 20.26 3.16 -1.53
C PRO A 108 19.12 4.17 -1.31
N ILE A 109 18.63 4.25 -0.07
CA ILE A 109 17.59 5.20 0.36
C ILE A 109 18.21 6.27 1.27
N GLN A 110 18.04 7.54 0.91
CA GLN A 110 18.53 8.68 1.68
C GLN A 110 17.57 8.98 2.83
N ARG A 111 17.95 8.52 4.03
CA ARG A 111 17.20 8.67 5.26
C ARG A 111 17.57 9.96 6.00
N PRO A 112 16.62 10.61 6.69
CA PRO A 112 16.96 11.71 7.59
C PRO A 112 17.63 11.20 8.88
N PRO A 113 18.37 12.05 9.61
CA PRO A 113 19.09 11.65 10.82
C PRO A 113 18.22 11.14 11.97
N ASP A 114 16.96 11.56 12.02
CA ASP A 114 15.96 11.18 13.02
C ASP A 114 15.23 9.86 12.69
N ALA A 115 15.50 9.23 11.54
CA ALA A 115 14.95 7.92 11.17
C ALA A 115 15.70 6.74 11.84
N VAL A 116 15.85 6.81 13.16
CA VAL A 116 16.55 5.80 13.96
C VAL A 116 15.78 4.49 13.98
N ASN A 117 16.45 3.40 13.62
CA ASN A 117 15.95 2.03 13.65
C ASN A 117 14.56 1.86 13.01
N MET A 118 14.33 2.51 11.86
CA MET A 118 13.01 2.63 11.28
C MET A 118 12.40 1.33 10.72
N SER A 119 13.16 0.23 10.65
CA SER A 119 12.78 -1.03 10.01
C SER A 119 12.31 -0.80 8.56
N LEU A 120 13.12 -0.10 7.79
CA LEU A 120 12.85 0.23 6.39
C LEU A 120 12.52 -1.02 5.57
N GLY A 121 11.48 -0.95 4.75
CA GLY A 121 11.03 -2.09 3.95
C GLY A 121 10.05 -3.00 4.68
N LEU A 122 9.53 -2.60 5.85
CA LEU A 122 8.45 -3.37 6.51
C LEU A 122 7.13 -3.25 5.73
N SER A 123 6.92 -2.14 5.02
CA SER A 123 5.76 -1.92 4.16
C SER A 123 6.18 -1.35 2.82
N LEU A 124 5.67 -1.94 1.74
CA LEU A 124 5.93 -1.59 0.35
C LEU A 124 4.60 -1.45 -0.40
N ALA A 125 4.55 -0.52 -1.34
CA ALA A 125 3.44 -0.40 -2.28
C ALA A 125 3.95 0.04 -3.66
N ALA A 126 3.24 -0.36 -4.71
CA ALA A 126 3.50 0.07 -6.07
C ALA A 126 2.18 0.52 -6.71
N GLN A 127 2.22 1.66 -7.41
CA GLN A 127 1.08 2.18 -8.15
C GLN A 127 1.55 2.91 -9.41
N GLY A 128 1.25 2.33 -10.57
CA GLY A 128 1.66 2.89 -11.86
C GLY A 128 3.19 3.01 -11.97
N SER A 129 3.69 4.24 -12.04
CA SER A 129 5.13 4.54 -12.10
C SER A 129 5.77 4.84 -10.76
N ASN A 130 5.02 4.75 -9.67
CA ASN A 130 5.47 5.13 -8.34
C ASN A 130 5.62 3.91 -7.44
N LEU A 131 6.64 3.95 -6.60
CA LEU A 131 6.90 2.97 -5.54
C LEU A 131 6.95 3.69 -4.21
N LEU A 132 6.37 3.09 -3.18
CA LEU A 132 6.42 3.61 -1.83
C LEU A 132 7.13 2.59 -0.93
N VAL A 133 8.17 3.05 -0.26
CA VAL A 133 8.96 2.26 0.68
C VAL A 133 8.84 2.87 2.06
N CYS A 134 8.35 2.13 3.05
CA CYS A 134 8.13 2.67 4.40
C CYS A 134 8.86 1.89 5.49
N GLY A 135 9.30 2.61 6.52
CA GLY A 135 9.76 2.08 7.80
C GLY A 135 8.95 2.70 8.94
N PRO A 136 8.03 1.95 9.56
CA PRO A 136 7.04 2.49 10.50
C PRO A 136 7.46 2.42 11.98
N THR A 137 8.74 2.16 12.27
CA THR A 137 9.23 1.91 13.64
C THR A 137 10.24 2.94 14.12
N VAL A 138 10.15 4.18 13.62
CA VAL A 138 11.00 5.27 14.11
C VAL A 138 10.61 5.55 15.56
N HIS A 139 11.55 5.37 16.47
CA HIS A 139 11.34 5.66 17.89
C HIS A 139 11.71 7.11 18.20
N GLN A 140 10.75 7.87 18.69
CA GLN A 140 10.92 9.26 19.12
C GLN A 140 10.68 9.37 20.63
N ALA A 141 11.74 9.62 21.39
CA ALA A 141 11.64 9.88 22.82
C ALA A 141 11.18 11.32 23.07
N CYS A 142 10.13 11.48 23.88
CA CYS A 142 9.52 12.76 24.25
C CYS A 142 9.26 12.79 25.76
N GLY A 143 10.24 13.29 26.52
CA GLY A 143 10.24 13.17 27.98
C GLY A 143 10.34 11.69 28.39
N GLU A 144 9.39 11.22 29.21
CA GLU A 144 9.31 9.81 29.63
C GLU A 144 8.55 8.93 28.62
N ASN A 145 7.94 9.51 27.59
CA ASN A 145 7.15 8.79 26.60
C ASN A 145 7.97 8.42 25.38
N MET A 146 7.73 7.22 24.84
CA MET A 146 8.24 6.79 23.54
C MET A 146 7.10 6.79 22.52
N TYR A 147 7.26 7.55 21.44
CA TYR A 147 6.34 7.56 20.32
C TYR A 147 6.91 6.74 19.16
N VAL A 148 6.03 5.97 18.51
CA VAL A 148 6.37 5.26 17.28
C VAL A 148 5.83 6.05 16.10
N LYS A 149 6.73 6.47 15.22
CA LYS A 149 6.44 7.19 13.98
C LYS A 149 6.98 6.41 12.79
N GLY A 150 6.79 6.94 11.58
CA GLY A 150 7.32 6.32 10.39
C GLY A 150 7.72 7.33 9.33
N TYR A 151 8.63 6.89 8.47
CA TYR A 151 8.94 7.56 7.22
C TYR A 151 8.61 6.64 6.05
N CYS A 152 8.19 7.26 4.97
CA CYS A 152 8.04 6.65 3.66
C CYS A 152 8.84 7.42 2.63
N PHE A 153 9.30 6.71 1.59
CA PHE A 153 10.06 7.27 0.48
C PHE A 153 9.35 6.91 -0.81
N LEU A 154 9.04 7.93 -1.60
CA LEU A 154 8.45 7.76 -2.93
C LEU A 154 9.58 7.62 -3.94
N LEU A 155 9.60 6.53 -4.69
CA LEU A 155 10.57 6.28 -5.76
C LEU A 155 9.87 6.26 -7.12
N ASP A 156 10.60 6.60 -8.17
CA ASP A 156 10.19 6.37 -9.56
C ASP A 156 10.54 4.94 -10.04
N GLN A 157 10.19 4.61 -11.29
CA GLN A 157 10.51 3.31 -11.90
C GLN A 157 12.02 3.06 -12.08
N SER A 158 12.83 4.12 -12.09
CA SER A 158 14.29 4.03 -12.09
C SER A 158 14.88 3.91 -10.68
N LEU A 159 14.02 3.71 -9.67
CA LEU A 159 14.36 3.60 -8.26
C LEU A 159 15.02 4.85 -7.68
N ARG A 160 14.78 6.01 -8.29
CA ARG A 160 15.25 7.29 -7.76
C ARG A 160 14.29 7.79 -6.71
N GLN A 161 14.81 8.15 -5.55
CA GLN A 161 14.03 8.79 -4.49
C GLN A 161 13.57 10.18 -4.94
N LEU A 162 12.25 10.35 -5.07
CA LEU A 162 11.61 11.61 -5.46
C LEU A 162 11.35 12.51 -4.26
N ARG A 163 10.81 11.94 -3.18
CA ARG A 163 10.49 12.66 -1.93
C ARG A 163 10.37 11.72 -0.74
N ARG A 164 10.34 12.30 0.45
CA ARG A 164 10.08 11.63 1.73
C ARG A 164 8.70 12.04 2.27
N ILE A 165 8.08 11.21 3.09
CA ILE A 165 6.78 11.46 3.72
C ILE A 165 6.83 10.94 5.18
N PRO A 166 6.54 11.80 6.18
CA PRO A 166 6.48 13.26 6.07
C PRO A 166 7.87 13.84 5.75
N ASP A 167 7.94 15.11 5.35
CA ASP A 167 9.24 15.77 5.15
C ASP A 167 10.01 15.89 6.47
N THR A 168 9.31 16.16 7.57
CA THR A 168 9.85 16.21 8.94
C THR A 168 8.87 15.53 9.90
N LEU A 169 9.38 14.89 10.95
CA LEU A 169 8.52 14.38 12.01
C LEU A 169 8.03 15.54 12.87
N ALA A 170 6.81 15.40 13.38
CA ALA A 170 6.25 16.36 14.33
C ALA A 170 7.14 16.43 15.58
N GLU A 171 7.39 17.65 16.06
CA GLU A 171 8.08 17.87 17.32
C GLU A 171 7.33 17.21 18.48
N CYS A 172 8.05 16.86 19.54
CA CYS A 172 7.44 16.40 20.77
C CYS A 172 6.45 17.46 21.30
N PRO A 173 5.27 17.06 21.79
CA PRO A 173 4.36 17.98 22.47
C PRO A 173 5.13 18.69 23.57
N ARG A 174 5.22 20.03 23.50
CA ARG A 174 5.82 20.82 24.57
C ARG A 174 4.89 20.76 25.77
N SER A 175 5.43 20.47 26.94
CA SER A 175 4.68 20.45 28.21
C SER A 175 4.06 21.82 28.49
N ALA A 176 4.79 22.89 28.15
CA ALA A 176 4.31 24.26 28.15
C ALA A 176 3.62 24.58 26.82
N THR A 177 2.33 24.92 26.88
CA THR A 177 1.55 25.32 25.71
C THR A 177 0.81 26.62 26.01
N ASP A 178 1.07 27.66 25.24
CA ASP A 178 0.30 28.90 25.31
C ASP A 178 -0.82 28.83 24.25
N ILE A 179 -2.07 28.86 24.71
CA ILE A 179 -3.26 28.77 23.86
C ILE A 179 -3.95 30.13 23.83
N ALA A 180 -3.96 30.78 22.66
CA ALA A 180 -4.73 32.00 22.44
C ALA A 180 -6.11 31.67 21.86
N LEU A 181 -7.16 32.02 22.58
CA LEU A 181 -8.56 31.84 22.22
C LEU A 181 -9.13 33.17 21.74
N LEU A 182 -9.64 33.18 20.50
CA LEU A 182 -10.33 34.34 19.93
C LEU A 182 -11.83 34.06 19.88
N ILE A 183 -12.64 34.86 20.57
CA ILE A 183 -14.10 34.67 20.64
C ILE A 183 -14.83 35.78 19.86
N ASP A 184 -15.74 35.37 18.97
CA ASP A 184 -16.60 36.30 18.24
C ASP A 184 -17.67 36.89 19.19
N GLY A 185 -17.67 38.21 19.32
CA GLY A 185 -18.69 38.98 20.03
C GLY A 185 -19.33 40.05 19.15
N SER A 186 -19.44 39.77 17.84
CA SER A 186 -20.18 40.58 16.89
C SER A 186 -21.69 40.56 17.16
N GLY A 187 -22.40 41.52 16.57
CA GLY A 187 -23.86 41.65 16.75
C GLY A 187 -24.68 40.56 16.07
N SER A 188 -24.07 39.69 15.26
CA SER A 188 -24.74 38.54 14.64
C SER A 188 -24.82 37.31 15.53
N ILE A 189 -24.14 37.31 16.68
CA ILE A 189 -24.17 36.21 17.63
C ILE A 189 -25.27 36.46 18.66
N ASP A 190 -26.24 35.55 18.70
CA ASP A 190 -27.29 35.61 19.71
C ASP A 190 -26.74 35.41 21.12
N ARG A 191 -27.41 36.03 22.10
CA ARG A 191 -26.96 36.03 23.49
C ARG A 191 -26.83 34.61 24.08
N GLU A 192 -27.73 33.71 23.69
CA GLU A 192 -27.68 32.31 24.13
C GLU A 192 -26.48 31.57 23.55
N ASP A 193 -26.16 31.81 22.29
CA ASP A 193 -25.01 31.18 21.63
C ASP A 193 -23.70 31.75 22.16
N PHE A 194 -23.63 33.06 22.45
CA PHE A 194 -22.50 33.63 23.15
C PHE A 194 -22.28 33.01 24.54
N ALA A 195 -23.36 32.66 25.25
CA ALA A 195 -23.26 31.92 26.51
C ALA A 195 -22.72 30.50 26.30
N LYS A 196 -23.19 29.77 25.26
CA LYS A 196 -22.67 28.44 24.91
C LYS A 196 -21.18 28.50 24.55
N MET A 197 -20.75 29.51 23.79
CA MET A 197 -19.33 29.72 23.45
C MET A 197 -18.48 29.90 24.71
N LYS A 198 -18.89 30.76 25.65
CA LYS A 198 -18.18 30.93 26.93
C LYS A 198 -18.11 29.63 27.74
N THR A 199 -19.21 28.87 27.79
CA THR A 199 -19.24 27.57 28.47
C THR A 199 -18.26 26.60 27.81
N PHE A 200 -18.27 26.51 26.49
CA PHE A 200 -17.33 25.66 25.75
C PHE A 200 -15.86 26.00 26.04
N LEU A 201 -15.49 27.29 26.01
CA LEU A 201 -14.13 27.72 26.34
C LEU A 201 -13.76 27.39 27.79
N SER A 202 -14.69 27.59 28.73
CA SER A 202 -14.50 27.20 30.14
C SER A 202 -14.26 25.69 30.29
N GLU A 203 -15.05 24.86 29.61
CA GLU A 203 -14.88 23.40 29.62
C GLU A 203 -13.57 22.94 28.97
N ILE A 204 -13.08 23.65 27.94
CA ILE A 204 -11.73 23.41 27.41
C ILE A 204 -10.70 23.74 28.47
N MET A 205 -10.71 24.94 29.03
CA MET A 205 -9.70 25.39 30.01
C MET A 205 -9.62 24.47 31.23
N LYS A 206 -10.75 23.97 31.73
CA LYS A 206 -10.80 23.00 32.85
C LYS A 206 -10.04 21.70 32.56
N ARG A 207 -9.98 21.25 31.31
CA ARG A 207 -9.23 20.02 30.94
C ARG A 207 -7.72 20.18 31.12
N PHE A 208 -7.23 21.42 31.15
CA PHE A 208 -5.81 21.76 31.25
C PHE A 208 -5.43 22.33 32.64
N HIS A 209 -6.30 22.19 33.66
CA HIS A 209 -6.08 22.84 34.97
C HIS A 209 -4.83 22.35 35.74
N ASN A 210 -4.29 21.16 35.41
CA ASN A 210 -3.09 20.58 36.01
C ASN A 210 -1.95 20.40 35.00
N THR A 211 -1.97 21.14 33.90
CA THR A 211 -0.89 21.16 32.91
C THR A 211 -0.16 22.50 32.96
N ASP A 212 1.04 22.56 32.36
CA ASP A 212 1.81 23.81 32.21
C ASP A 212 1.24 24.66 31.06
N THR A 213 -0.09 24.74 30.94
CA THR A 213 -0.79 25.38 29.83
C THR A 213 -1.29 26.75 30.25
N GLN A 214 -0.90 27.79 29.51
CA GLN A 214 -1.40 29.14 29.73
C GLN A 214 -2.45 29.48 28.67
N PHE A 215 -3.44 30.27 29.06
CA PHE A 215 -4.49 30.72 28.14
C PHE A 215 -4.49 32.24 28.03
N ALA A 216 -4.57 32.73 26.81
CA ALA A 216 -4.97 34.10 26.51
C ALA A 216 -6.36 34.07 25.88
N LEU A 217 -7.27 34.96 26.28
CA LEU A 217 -8.61 35.07 25.70
C LEU A 217 -8.80 36.50 25.21
N MET A 218 -9.22 36.67 23.95
CA MET A 218 -9.55 37.95 23.37
C MET A 218 -10.88 37.87 22.63
N GLN A 219 -11.76 38.83 22.89
CA GLN A 219 -13.01 38.98 22.15
C GLN A 219 -12.79 39.90 20.95
N TYR A 220 -13.31 39.52 19.78
CA TYR A 220 -13.31 40.38 18.60
C TYR A 220 -14.72 40.73 18.14
N SER A 221 -14.82 41.87 17.49
CA SER A 221 -15.99 42.34 16.74
C SER A 221 -15.49 43.40 15.76
N HIS A 222 -16.09 44.59 15.72
CA HIS A 222 -15.51 45.79 15.10
C HIS A 222 -14.34 46.37 15.94
N LYS A 223 -14.13 45.89 17.17
CA LYS A 223 -13.00 46.19 18.06
C LYS A 223 -12.54 44.93 18.79
N PHE A 224 -11.26 44.88 19.16
CA PHE A 224 -10.70 43.87 20.05
C PHE A 224 -10.92 44.28 21.52
N ARG A 225 -11.27 43.32 22.38
CA ARG A 225 -11.50 43.50 23.81
C ARG A 225 -10.93 42.33 24.60
#